data_AF-L1KWP9-F1
#
_entry.id   AF-L1KWP9-F1
#
_cell.length_a   1.000
_cell.length_b   1.000
_cell.length_c   1.000
_cell.angle_alpha   90.00
_cell.angle_beta   90.00
_cell.angle_gamma   90.00
#
_symmetry.space_group_name_H-M   'P 1'
#
loop_
_entity.id
_entity.type
_entity.pdbx_description
1 polymer ?
#
loop_
_entity_poly.entity_id
_entity_poly.type
_entity_poly.pdbx_seq_one_letter_code
_entity_poly.pdbx_strand_id
1 'polypeptide(L)'
;MRGIWEETPRGLRAGCVALWVVGVVLLGLGWWGDHAGFWADKAFVTNVFSSLTAAAFGVPLALVVLNRVAMAQAEAVEVRAGRRLAVRMAGDFAASVPRLVPGHATRLDDAAAGLLAVERTAQAALKDWEPTRDDGALAELRQQLTEGTLEHALEEFRAAMRPGSQAVPAVAEVAAHWSFLNTTVRSRLLETSGAWLSAHPAAQIDEYVSRLTADPYLDGWLRDLDIALRRFTGGSDISGALLELWRQPEMGSEVAEALIGLGALSREACAVLAPAGTGTAINR
;
A
#
# COMPACT_ATOMS: atom_id res chain seq x y z
N MET A 1 28.63 -21.45 -3.99
CA MET A 1 30.00 -20.95 -3.77
C MET A 1 30.59 -20.19 -4.97
N ARG A 2 30.38 -20.64 -6.23
CA ARG A 2 30.96 -19.96 -7.41
C ARG A 2 30.50 -18.49 -7.56
N GLY A 3 29.21 -18.18 -7.45
CA GLY A 3 28.71 -16.79 -7.56
C GLY A 3 29.28 -15.83 -6.51
N ILE A 4 29.41 -16.28 -5.25
CA ILE A 4 29.95 -15.47 -4.14
C ILE A 4 31.42 -15.07 -4.39
N TRP A 5 32.19 -15.97 -5.01
CA TRP A 5 33.58 -15.68 -5.35
C TRP A 5 33.67 -14.60 -6.43
N GLU A 6 32.68 -14.50 -7.33
CA GLU A 6 32.67 -13.51 -8.41
C GLU A 6 32.40 -12.09 -7.90
N GLU A 7 31.57 -11.96 -6.86
CA GLU A 7 31.21 -10.69 -6.21
C GLU A 7 32.29 -10.14 -5.28
N THR A 8 33.20 -10.99 -4.78
CA THR A 8 34.27 -10.56 -3.87
C THR A 8 35.27 -9.65 -4.61
N PRO A 9 35.73 -8.52 -4.05
CA PRO A 9 36.74 -7.66 -4.67
C PRO A 9 37.99 -8.45 -5.10
N ARG A 10 38.52 -8.17 -6.31
CA ARG A 10 39.63 -8.92 -6.91
C ARG A 10 40.86 -8.99 -6.00
N GLY A 11 41.15 -7.93 -5.25
CA GLY A 11 42.27 -7.89 -4.30
C GLY A 11 42.13 -8.88 -3.14
N LEU A 12 40.94 -9.00 -2.55
CA LEU A 12 40.68 -9.96 -1.46
C LEU A 12 40.77 -11.40 -1.94
N ARG A 13 40.32 -11.69 -3.17
CA ARG A 13 40.46 -13.00 -3.78
C ARG A 13 41.92 -13.39 -3.96
N ALA A 14 42.72 -12.50 -4.56
CA ALA A 14 44.14 -12.73 -4.77
C ALA A 14 44.88 -12.95 -3.44
N GLY A 15 44.58 -12.14 -2.43
CA GLY A 15 45.15 -12.28 -1.08
C GLY A 15 44.78 -13.61 -0.42
N CYS A 16 43.51 -14.03 -0.51
CA CYS A 16 43.09 -15.34 0.01
C CYS A 16 43.83 -16.48 -0.72
N VAL A 17 43.84 -16.48 -2.05
CA VAL A 17 44.54 -17.52 -2.83
C VAL A 17 46.03 -17.57 -2.49
N ALA A 18 46.69 -16.41 -2.36
CA ALA A 18 48.09 -16.34 -1.95
C ALA A 18 48.30 -16.96 -0.56
N LEU A 19 47.45 -16.64 0.42
CA LEU A 19 47.51 -17.21 1.76
C LEU A 19 47.28 -18.73 1.76
N TRP A 20 46.33 -19.23 0.96
CA TRP A 20 46.12 -20.68 0.79
C TRP A 20 47.33 -21.38 0.18
N VAL A 21 47.94 -20.81 -0.87
CA VAL A 21 49.14 -21.36 -1.50
C VAL A 21 50.32 -21.36 -0.52
N VAL A 22 50.55 -20.26 0.20
CA VAL A 22 51.58 -20.17 1.23
C VAL A 22 51.32 -21.21 2.33
N GLY A 23 50.07 -21.38 2.77
CA GLY A 23 49.69 -22.38 3.76
C GLY A 23 50.00 -23.81 3.30
N VAL A 24 49.71 -24.17 2.04
CA VAL A 24 50.04 -25.49 1.47
C VAL A 24 51.55 -25.71 1.37
N VAL A 25 52.31 -24.69 0.95
CA VAL A 25 53.78 -24.76 0.89
C VAL A 25 54.37 -24.95 2.29
N LEU A 26 53.90 -24.20 3.29
CA LEU A 26 54.32 -24.36 4.68
C LEU A 26 53.95 -25.75 5.20
N LEU A 27 52.75 -26.27 4.92
CA LEU A 27 52.36 -27.61 5.35
C LEU A 27 53.29 -28.68 4.76
N GLY A 28 53.65 -28.56 3.47
CA GLY A 28 54.61 -29.46 2.82
C GLY A 28 56.01 -29.37 3.41
N LEU A 29 56.51 -28.16 3.70
CA LEU A 29 57.81 -27.95 4.35
C LEU A 29 57.82 -28.48 5.79
N GLY A 30 56.71 -28.34 6.52
CA GLY A 30 56.52 -28.93 7.85
C GLY A 30 56.68 -30.44 7.82
N TRP A 31 55.92 -31.09 6.92
CA TRP A 31 55.95 -32.54 6.73
C TRP A 31 57.34 -33.07 6.33
N TRP A 32 58.02 -32.38 5.41
CA TRP A 32 59.40 -32.70 5.05
C TRP A 32 60.36 -32.54 6.24
N GLY A 33 60.23 -31.45 6.99
CA GLY A 33 61.06 -31.19 8.16
C GLY A 33 60.88 -32.22 9.27
N ASP A 34 59.67 -32.74 9.45
CA ASP A 34 59.38 -33.85 10.38
C ASP A 34 60.11 -35.12 9.96
N HIS A 35 60.04 -35.49 8.68
CA HIS A 35 60.75 -36.67 8.15
C HIS A 35 62.27 -36.54 8.21
N ALA A 36 62.81 -35.35 8.01
CA ALA A 36 64.25 -35.08 8.06
C ALA A 36 64.79 -34.91 9.50
N GLY A 37 63.93 -34.93 10.53
CA GLY A 37 64.31 -34.63 11.91
C GLY A 37 64.76 -33.19 12.14
N PHE A 38 64.44 -32.27 11.23
CA PHE A 38 64.93 -30.88 11.25
C PHE A 38 64.46 -30.10 12.50
N TRP A 39 63.30 -30.46 13.04
CA TRP A 39 62.64 -29.76 14.15
C TRP A 39 63.13 -30.17 15.54
N ALA A 40 63.88 -31.28 15.66
CA ALA A 40 64.21 -31.90 16.95
C ALA A 40 64.84 -30.93 17.98
N ASP A 41 65.70 -30.02 17.51
CA ASP A 41 66.42 -29.06 18.36
C ASP A 41 65.92 -27.61 18.20
N LYS A 42 64.80 -27.37 17.50
CA LYS A 42 64.35 -26.02 17.10
C LYS A 42 62.93 -25.69 17.55
N ALA A 43 62.67 -25.79 18.85
CA ALA A 43 61.35 -25.54 19.44
C ALA A 43 60.77 -24.16 19.07
N PHE A 44 61.58 -23.08 19.11
CA PHE A 44 61.11 -21.73 18.75
C PHE A 44 60.63 -21.64 17.29
N VAL A 45 61.43 -22.17 16.35
CA VAL A 45 61.10 -22.12 14.90
C VAL A 45 59.84 -22.92 14.62
N THR A 46 59.68 -24.08 15.26
CA THR A 46 58.49 -24.93 15.15
C THR A 46 57.22 -24.17 15.57
N ASN A 47 57.29 -23.43 16.68
CA ASN A 47 56.16 -22.63 17.17
C ASN A 47 55.77 -21.50 16.20
N VAL A 48 56.77 -20.76 15.68
CA VAL A 48 56.52 -19.69 14.70
C VAL A 48 55.94 -20.28 13.41
N PHE A 49 56.49 -21.40 12.95
CA PHE A 49 56.05 -22.08 11.73
C PHE A 49 54.61 -22.58 11.84
N SER A 50 54.27 -23.22 12.96
CA SER A 50 52.92 -23.67 13.26
C SER A 50 51.94 -22.50 13.30
N SER A 51 52.31 -21.40 13.97
CA SER A 51 51.48 -20.19 14.06
C SER A 51 51.25 -19.55 12.68
N LEU A 52 52.28 -19.46 11.85
CA LEU A 52 52.18 -18.90 10.50
C LEU A 52 51.32 -19.79 9.60
N THR A 53 51.48 -21.11 9.70
CA THR A 53 50.67 -22.08 8.95
C THR A 53 49.20 -21.98 9.38
N ALA A 54 48.92 -21.92 10.68
CA ALA A 54 47.57 -21.73 11.20
C ALA A 54 46.96 -20.40 10.73
N ALA A 55 47.72 -19.30 10.75
CA ALA A 55 47.25 -18.01 10.27
C ALA A 55 46.97 -18.02 8.75
N ALA A 56 47.79 -18.70 7.95
CA ALA A 56 47.64 -18.81 6.51
C ALA A 56 46.30 -19.47 6.09
N PHE A 57 45.78 -20.40 6.90
CA PHE A 57 44.45 -20.99 6.68
C PHE A 57 43.33 -20.27 7.44
N GLY A 58 43.60 -19.81 8.66
CA GLY A 58 42.61 -19.19 9.54
C GLY A 58 42.13 -17.83 9.04
N VAL A 59 43.04 -16.97 8.56
CA VAL A 59 42.69 -15.62 8.11
C VAL A 59 41.76 -15.65 6.88
N PRO A 60 42.05 -16.39 5.80
CA PRO A 60 41.12 -16.49 4.66
C PRO A 60 39.75 -17.06 5.05
N LEU A 61 39.74 -18.10 5.90
CA LEU A 61 38.48 -18.69 6.37
C LEU A 61 37.65 -17.67 7.15
N ALA A 62 38.27 -16.94 8.08
CA ALA A 62 37.61 -15.90 8.85
C ALA A 62 37.05 -14.78 7.96
N LEU A 63 37.81 -14.33 6.95
CA LEU A 63 37.35 -13.32 6.00
C LEU A 63 36.14 -13.79 5.18
N VAL A 64 36.14 -15.03 4.71
CA VAL A 64 35.00 -15.61 3.96
C VAL A 64 33.76 -15.68 4.84
N VAL A 65 33.90 -16.16 6.09
CA VAL A 65 32.77 -16.24 7.03
C VAL A 65 32.26 -14.84 7.37
N LEU A 66 33.15 -13.89 7.66
CA LEU A 66 32.76 -12.51 8.00
C LEU A 66 32.03 -11.82 6.84
N ASN A 67 32.52 -11.98 5.61
CA ASN A 67 31.85 -11.43 4.43
C ASN A 67 30.44 -12.02 4.26
N ARG A 68 30.28 -13.32 4.47
CA ARG A 68 28.96 -13.98 4.41
C ARG A 68 28.00 -13.43 5.46
N VAL A 69 28.48 -13.28 6.69
CA VAL A 69 27.67 -12.71 7.78
C VAL A 69 27.30 -11.26 7.47
N ALA A 70 28.22 -10.47 6.94
CA ALA A 70 27.98 -9.09 6.56
C ALA A 70 26.92 -8.96 5.45
N MET A 71 26.98 -9.81 4.41
CA MET A 71 25.96 -9.84 3.35
C MET A 71 24.59 -10.24 3.89
N ALA A 72 24.51 -11.30 4.69
CA ALA A 72 23.25 -11.71 5.31
C ALA A 72 22.67 -10.64 6.25
N GLN A 73 23.54 -9.89 6.94
CA GLN A 73 23.13 -8.76 7.76
C GLN A 73 22.61 -7.59 6.90
N ALA A 74 23.27 -7.28 5.79
CA ALA A 74 22.85 -6.24 4.87
C ALA A 74 21.47 -6.54 4.27
N GLU A 75 21.26 -7.76 3.77
CA GLU A 75 19.96 -8.23 3.28
C GLU A 75 18.88 -8.14 4.37
N ALA A 76 19.18 -8.62 5.58
CA ALA A 76 18.23 -8.54 6.69
C ALA A 76 17.93 -7.10 7.13
N VAL A 77 18.87 -6.16 6.97
CA VAL A 77 18.64 -4.73 7.23
C VAL A 77 17.76 -4.12 6.14
N GLU A 78 17.99 -4.46 4.88
CA GLU A 78 17.21 -4.00 3.74
C GLU A 78 15.76 -4.49 3.81
N VAL A 79 15.54 -5.78 4.06
CA VAL A 79 14.20 -6.36 4.28
C VAL A 79 13.45 -5.61 5.39
N ARG A 80 14.13 -5.35 6.53
CA ARG A 80 13.52 -4.59 7.64
C ARG A 80 13.25 -3.14 7.27
N ALA A 81 14.12 -2.51 6.49
CA ALA A 81 13.92 -1.13 6.03
C ALA A 81 12.73 -1.03 5.07
N GLY A 82 12.63 -1.94 4.09
CA GLY A 82 11.48 -2.05 3.19
C GLY A 82 10.18 -2.26 3.94
N ARG A 83 10.17 -3.16 4.93
CA ARG A 83 8.99 -3.39 5.78
C ARG A 83 8.60 -2.17 6.60
N ARG A 84 9.56 -1.47 7.24
CA ARG A 84 9.26 -0.25 8.00
C ARG A 84 8.69 0.84 7.10
N LEU A 85 9.23 0.99 5.89
CA LEU A 85 8.70 1.91 4.90
C LEU A 85 7.27 1.53 4.53
N ALA A 86 6.99 0.25 4.27
CA ALA A 86 5.65 -0.23 3.96
C ALA A 86 4.63 0.04 5.06
N VAL A 87 4.97 -0.29 6.31
CA VAL A 87 4.11 -0.03 7.47
C VAL A 87 3.83 1.47 7.62
N ARG A 88 4.88 2.29 7.49
CA ARG A 88 4.73 3.75 7.59
C ARG A 88 3.82 4.30 6.49
N MET A 89 4.07 3.95 5.24
CA MET A 89 3.30 4.46 4.10
C MET A 89 1.86 3.94 4.11
N ALA A 90 1.63 2.69 4.53
CA ALA A 90 0.29 2.17 4.75
C ALA A 90 -0.43 2.95 5.86
N GLY A 91 0.26 3.24 6.96
CA GLY A 91 -0.26 4.08 8.04
C GLY A 91 -0.59 5.50 7.59
N ASP A 92 0.29 6.13 6.81
CA ASP A 92 0.09 7.47 6.25
C ASP A 92 -1.11 7.49 5.28
N PHE A 93 -1.25 6.45 4.44
CA PHE A 93 -2.41 6.24 3.58
C PHE A 93 -3.71 6.07 4.38
N ALA A 94 -3.73 5.18 5.37
CA ALA A 94 -4.89 4.95 6.23
C ALA A 94 -5.25 6.18 7.08
N ALA A 95 -4.27 7.01 7.45
CA ALA A 95 -4.49 8.25 8.16
C ALA A 95 -4.97 9.40 7.26
N SER A 96 -4.71 9.35 5.94
CA SER A 96 -5.20 10.38 5.01
C SER A 96 -6.66 10.17 4.63
N VAL A 97 -7.18 8.94 4.59
CA VAL A 97 -8.57 8.65 4.19
C VAL A 97 -9.61 9.34 5.10
N PRO A 98 -9.52 9.28 6.45
CA PRO A 98 -10.45 9.99 7.34
C PRO A 98 -10.41 11.52 7.20
N ARG A 99 -9.40 12.10 6.55
CA ARG A 99 -9.36 13.55 6.29
C ARG A 99 -10.34 13.97 5.19
N LEU A 100 -10.73 13.04 4.31
CA LEU A 100 -11.79 13.23 3.32
C LEU A 100 -13.18 13.18 3.96
N VAL A 101 -13.32 12.39 5.03
CA VAL A 101 -14.57 12.18 5.77
C VAL A 101 -14.38 12.64 7.22
N PRO A 102 -14.29 13.95 7.49
CA PRO A 102 -14.12 14.47 8.84
C PRO A 102 -15.32 14.17 9.76
N GLY A 103 -16.49 13.87 9.18
CA GLY A 103 -17.67 13.46 9.94
C GLY A 103 -17.64 11.98 10.37
N HIS A 104 -18.75 11.51 10.93
CA HIS A 104 -18.88 10.11 11.34
C HIS A 104 -19.15 9.23 10.12
N ALA A 105 -18.46 8.10 10.00
CA ALA A 105 -18.62 7.16 8.88
C ALA A 105 -20.08 6.72 8.68
N THR A 106 -20.82 6.53 9.78
CA THR A 106 -22.24 6.15 9.74
C THR A 106 -23.10 7.16 8.98
N ARG A 107 -22.76 8.46 9.01
CA ARG A 107 -23.49 9.48 8.26
C ARG A 107 -23.29 9.33 6.76
N LEU A 108 -22.10 8.88 6.34
CA LEU A 108 -21.83 8.62 4.94
C LEU A 108 -22.57 7.35 4.46
N ASP A 109 -22.69 6.33 5.31
CA ASP A 109 -23.52 5.15 5.05
C ASP A 109 -25.00 5.55 4.89
N ASP A 110 -25.52 6.35 5.83
CA ASP A 110 -26.91 6.83 5.81
C ASP A 110 -27.18 7.72 4.59
N ALA A 111 -26.24 8.62 4.25
CA ALA A 111 -26.32 9.45 3.06
C ALA A 111 -26.30 8.62 1.77
N ALA A 112 -25.42 7.62 1.66
CA ALA A 112 -25.36 6.72 0.51
C ALA A 112 -26.69 5.95 0.33
N ALA A 113 -27.25 5.44 1.42
CA ALA A 113 -28.54 4.74 1.41
C ALA A 113 -29.68 5.67 0.97
N GLY A 114 -29.70 6.91 1.45
CA GLY A 114 -30.69 7.92 1.07
C GLY A 114 -30.59 8.32 -0.41
N LEU A 115 -29.37 8.56 -0.92
CA LEU A 115 -29.13 8.88 -2.32
C LEU A 115 -29.55 7.74 -3.25
N LEU A 116 -29.21 6.50 -2.90
CA LEU A 116 -29.59 5.30 -3.66
C LEU A 116 -31.12 5.07 -3.66
N ALA A 117 -31.81 5.42 -2.57
CA ALA A 117 -33.27 5.36 -2.52
C ALA A 117 -33.90 6.36 -3.50
N VAL A 118 -33.43 7.61 -3.50
CA VAL A 118 -33.90 8.65 -4.43
C VAL A 118 -33.57 8.28 -5.88
N GLU A 119 -32.38 7.74 -6.14
CA GLU A 119 -31.97 7.26 -7.45
C GLU A 119 -32.95 6.21 -8.00
N ARG A 120 -33.25 5.18 -7.21
CA ARG A 120 -34.18 4.10 -7.61
C ARG A 120 -35.59 4.62 -7.88
N THR A 121 -36.07 5.54 -7.06
CA THR A 121 -37.38 6.17 -7.27
C THR A 121 -37.38 7.06 -8.50
N ALA A 122 -36.32 7.82 -8.76
CA ALA A 122 -36.17 8.62 -9.99
C ALA A 122 -36.12 7.74 -11.24
N GLN A 123 -35.39 6.62 -11.19
CA GLN A 123 -35.31 5.66 -12.29
C GLN A 123 -36.66 5.01 -12.58
N ALA A 124 -37.41 4.60 -11.55
CA ALA A 124 -38.75 4.06 -11.69
C ALA A 124 -39.71 5.11 -12.29
N ALA A 125 -39.70 6.33 -11.75
CA ALA A 125 -40.51 7.44 -12.24
C ALA A 125 -40.23 7.78 -13.71
N LEU A 126 -38.95 7.82 -14.11
CA LEU A 126 -38.54 8.06 -15.50
C LEU A 126 -39.07 6.96 -16.43
N LYS A 127 -38.94 5.69 -16.03
CA LYS A 127 -39.39 4.53 -16.80
C LYS A 127 -40.90 4.54 -17.05
N ASP A 128 -41.69 4.94 -16.04
CA ASP A 128 -43.15 4.97 -16.13
C ASP A 128 -43.67 6.24 -16.84
N TRP A 129 -42.96 7.36 -16.67
CA TRP A 129 -43.29 8.64 -17.28
C TRP A 129 -42.95 8.70 -18.77
N GLU A 130 -41.83 8.13 -19.21
CA GLU A 130 -41.40 8.21 -20.62
C GLU A 130 -42.47 7.75 -21.64
N PRO A 131 -43.18 6.60 -21.44
CA PRO A 131 -44.22 6.15 -22.37
C PRO A 131 -45.55 6.89 -22.20
N THR A 132 -45.92 7.31 -20.99
CA THR A 132 -47.26 7.85 -20.68
C THR A 132 -47.31 9.37 -20.74
N ARG A 133 -46.19 10.02 -20.44
CA ARG A 133 -46.07 11.46 -20.14
C ARG A 133 -47.07 11.92 -19.07
N ASP A 134 -47.47 10.99 -18.18
CA ASP A 134 -48.43 11.25 -17.11
C ASP A 134 -47.71 11.75 -15.86
N ASP A 135 -48.12 12.92 -15.36
CA ASP A 135 -47.63 13.49 -14.10
C ASP A 135 -47.89 12.60 -12.88
N GLY A 136 -48.88 11.70 -12.97
CA GLY A 136 -49.15 10.69 -11.94
C GLY A 136 -47.97 9.76 -11.68
N ALA A 137 -47.17 9.44 -12.70
CA ALA A 137 -45.95 8.63 -12.57
C ALA A 137 -44.85 9.32 -11.74
N LEU A 138 -44.95 10.65 -11.55
CA LEU A 138 -43.98 11.45 -10.79
C LEU A 138 -44.41 11.68 -9.34
N ALA A 139 -45.58 11.20 -8.93
CA ALA A 139 -46.16 11.50 -7.62
C ALA A 139 -45.27 11.02 -6.46
N GLU A 140 -44.76 9.80 -6.54
CA GLU A 140 -43.88 9.22 -5.51
C GLU A 140 -42.55 9.98 -5.40
N LEU A 141 -41.91 10.29 -6.53
CA LEU A 141 -40.68 11.08 -6.54
C LEU A 141 -40.90 12.47 -5.95
N ARG A 142 -41.99 13.16 -6.34
CA ARG A 142 -42.35 14.47 -5.77
C ARG A 142 -42.62 14.37 -4.27
N GLN A 143 -43.26 13.29 -3.81
CA GLN A 143 -43.51 13.06 -2.39
C GLN A 143 -42.19 12.92 -1.63
N GLN A 144 -41.25 12.08 -2.08
CA GLN A 144 -39.94 11.92 -1.42
C GLN A 144 -39.15 13.23 -1.34
N LEU A 145 -39.16 14.03 -2.41
CA LEU A 145 -38.55 15.36 -2.43
C LEU A 145 -39.25 16.33 -1.46
N THR A 146 -40.58 16.26 -1.34
CA THR A 146 -41.35 17.12 -0.43
C THR A 146 -41.17 16.71 1.04
N GLU A 147 -41.02 15.42 1.30
CA GLU A 147 -40.75 14.88 2.64
C GLU A 147 -39.32 15.18 3.12
N GLY A 148 -38.46 15.73 2.25
CA GLY A 148 -37.11 16.13 2.59
C GLY A 148 -36.11 14.98 2.60
N THR A 149 -36.44 13.83 2.00
CA THR A 149 -35.55 12.65 1.99
C THR A 149 -34.23 12.97 1.30
N LEU A 150 -34.29 13.64 0.14
CA LEU A 150 -33.11 14.04 -0.59
C LEU A 150 -32.33 15.12 0.17
N GLU A 151 -33.00 16.16 0.65
CA GLU A 151 -32.39 17.24 1.44
C GLU A 151 -31.63 16.67 2.64
N HIS A 152 -32.25 15.74 3.38
CA HIS A 152 -31.61 15.08 4.51
C HIS A 152 -30.37 14.27 4.09
N ALA A 153 -30.46 13.47 3.03
CA ALA A 153 -29.32 12.72 2.52
C ALA A 153 -28.16 13.64 2.06
N LEU A 154 -28.49 14.77 1.42
CA LEU A 154 -27.49 15.76 0.99
C LEU A 154 -26.87 16.50 2.18
N GLU A 155 -27.65 16.80 3.23
CA GLU A 155 -27.15 17.38 4.47
C GLU A 155 -26.20 16.43 5.19
N GLU A 156 -26.56 15.16 5.34
CA GLU A 156 -25.69 14.13 5.91
C GLU A 156 -24.42 13.94 5.08
N PHE A 157 -24.53 13.90 3.75
CA PHE A 157 -23.37 13.83 2.85
C PHE A 157 -22.42 15.02 3.06
N ARG A 158 -22.95 16.25 3.02
CA ARG A 158 -22.16 17.48 3.23
C ARG A 158 -21.55 17.56 4.64
N ALA A 159 -22.26 17.04 5.64
CA ALA A 159 -21.77 17.01 7.02
C ALA A 159 -20.70 15.93 7.25
N ALA A 160 -20.74 14.85 6.48
CA ALA A 160 -19.75 13.77 6.51
C ALA A 160 -18.45 14.16 5.78
N MET A 161 -18.59 14.90 4.68
CA MET A 161 -17.54 15.16 3.71
C MET A 161 -16.82 16.49 3.88
N ARG A 162 -15.55 16.52 3.46
CA ARG A 162 -14.87 17.80 3.24
C ARG A 162 -15.37 18.42 1.92
N PRO A 163 -15.84 19.68 1.90
CA PRO A 163 -16.47 20.26 0.71
C PRO A 163 -15.46 20.83 -0.31
N GLY A 164 -15.76 20.61 -1.58
CA GLY A 164 -15.24 21.33 -2.73
C GLY A 164 -13.73 21.48 -2.78
N SER A 165 -13.27 22.72 -2.93
CA SER A 165 -11.84 23.03 -3.10
C SER A 165 -10.97 22.60 -1.91
N GLN A 166 -11.56 22.39 -0.73
CA GLN A 166 -10.84 21.88 0.44
C GLN A 166 -10.57 20.37 0.34
N ALA A 167 -11.38 19.62 -0.43
CA ALA A 167 -11.22 18.19 -0.68
C ALA A 167 -10.03 17.90 -1.60
N VAL A 168 -9.82 18.73 -2.63
CA VAL A 168 -8.77 18.58 -3.65
C VAL A 168 -7.39 18.20 -3.08
N PRO A 169 -6.80 18.93 -2.09
CA PRO A 169 -5.49 18.56 -1.55
C PRO A 169 -5.51 17.22 -0.79
N ALA A 170 -6.63 16.87 -0.14
CA ALA A 170 -6.76 15.61 0.58
C ALA A 170 -6.92 14.42 -0.40
N VAL A 171 -7.64 14.61 -1.51
CA VAL A 171 -7.75 13.60 -2.58
C VAL A 171 -6.37 13.38 -3.22
N ALA A 172 -5.64 14.46 -3.50
CA ALA A 172 -4.28 14.38 -4.03
C ALA A 172 -3.31 13.66 -3.06
N GLU A 173 -3.42 13.92 -1.75
CA GLU A 173 -2.63 13.23 -0.72
C GLU A 173 -2.92 11.72 -0.71
N VAL A 174 -4.20 11.32 -0.70
CA VAL A 174 -4.62 9.91 -0.75
C VAL A 174 -4.09 9.23 -2.01
N ALA A 175 -4.24 9.86 -3.17
CA ALA A 175 -3.76 9.33 -4.44
C ALA A 175 -2.24 9.20 -4.47
N ALA A 176 -1.51 10.19 -3.94
CA ALA A 176 -0.05 10.16 -3.87
C ALA A 176 0.46 9.05 -2.94
N HIS A 177 -0.14 8.89 -1.75
CA HIS A 177 0.22 7.81 -0.83
C HIS A 177 -0.04 6.43 -1.43
N TRP A 178 -1.20 6.24 -2.06
CA TRP A 178 -1.51 4.97 -2.71
C TRP A 178 -0.58 4.69 -3.90
N SER A 179 -0.34 5.67 -4.77
CA SER A 179 0.59 5.52 -5.90
C SER A 179 1.99 5.14 -5.44
N PHE A 180 2.52 5.80 -4.40
CA PHE A 180 3.83 5.49 -3.84
C PHE A 180 3.87 4.07 -3.23
N LEU A 181 2.80 3.68 -2.55
CA LEU A 181 2.65 2.33 -1.98
C LEU A 181 2.65 1.27 -3.10
N ASN A 182 1.78 1.43 -4.12
CA ASN A 182 1.59 0.44 -5.18
C ASN A 182 2.78 0.35 -6.15
N THR A 183 3.54 1.43 -6.35
CA THR A 183 4.70 1.44 -7.25
C THR A 183 6.00 1.13 -6.52
N THR A 184 6.37 1.97 -5.56
CA THR A 184 7.71 1.96 -4.94
C THR A 184 7.81 0.93 -3.83
N VAL A 185 6.83 0.94 -2.91
CA VAL A 185 6.85 0.02 -1.77
C VAL A 185 6.62 -1.41 -2.22
N ARG A 186 5.66 -1.64 -3.12
CA ARG A 186 5.37 -2.96 -3.70
C ARG A 186 6.61 -3.57 -4.35
N SER A 187 7.31 -2.84 -5.23
CA SER A 187 8.52 -3.36 -5.89
C SER A 187 9.55 -3.82 -4.87
N ARG A 188 9.86 -2.98 -3.88
CA ARG A 188 10.84 -3.28 -2.83
C ARG A 188 10.44 -4.47 -1.97
N LEU A 189 9.16 -4.61 -1.65
CA LEU A 189 8.67 -5.77 -0.91
C LEU A 189 8.80 -7.04 -1.73
N LEU A 190 8.41 -7.02 -3.01
CA LEU A 190 8.52 -8.20 -3.88
C LEU A 190 9.99 -8.62 -4.11
N GLU A 191 10.90 -7.66 -4.29
CA GLU A 191 12.35 -7.91 -4.38
C GLU A 191 12.91 -8.60 -3.13
N THR A 192 12.36 -8.26 -1.96
CA THR A 192 12.78 -8.81 -0.67
C THR A 192 11.94 -10.01 -0.20
N SER A 193 11.11 -10.58 -1.09
CA SER A 193 10.17 -11.68 -0.77
C SER A 193 9.20 -11.37 0.38
N GLY A 194 8.88 -10.09 0.57
CA GLY A 194 7.88 -9.61 1.52
C GLY A 194 6.45 -9.88 1.07
N ALA A 195 5.52 -9.88 2.04
CA ALA A 195 4.10 -9.98 1.75
C ALA A 195 3.58 -8.66 1.14
N TRP A 196 2.67 -8.80 0.17
CA TRP A 196 1.90 -7.71 -0.40
C TRP A 196 0.40 -7.99 -0.25
N LEU A 197 -0.42 -6.99 -0.53
CA LEU A 197 -1.86 -7.16 -0.67
C LEU A 197 -2.17 -8.21 -1.73
N SER A 198 -3.25 -8.96 -1.53
CA SER A 198 -3.78 -9.80 -2.60
C SER A 198 -4.26 -8.93 -3.77
N ALA A 199 -4.38 -9.52 -4.96
CA ALA A 199 -4.69 -8.77 -6.18
C ALA A 199 -6.05 -8.06 -6.09
N HIS A 200 -7.03 -8.64 -5.39
CA HIS A 200 -8.39 -8.10 -5.33
C HIS A 200 -8.51 -6.81 -4.49
N PRO A 201 -8.08 -6.74 -3.22
CA PRO A 201 -8.03 -5.49 -2.45
C PRO A 201 -7.20 -4.39 -3.13
N ALA A 202 -6.06 -4.75 -3.73
CA ALA A 202 -5.24 -3.77 -4.45
C ALA A 202 -6.00 -3.14 -5.63
N ALA A 203 -6.71 -3.96 -6.42
CA ALA A 203 -7.53 -3.49 -7.54
C ALA A 203 -8.71 -2.63 -7.07
N GLN A 204 -9.36 -2.98 -5.95
CA GLN A 204 -10.44 -2.17 -5.37
C GLN A 204 -9.93 -0.80 -4.88
N ILE A 205 -8.75 -0.75 -4.25
CA ILE A 205 -8.15 0.53 -3.86
C ILE A 205 -7.80 1.36 -5.11
N ASP A 206 -7.20 0.75 -6.14
CA ASP A 206 -6.93 1.42 -7.43
C ASP A 206 -8.21 2.02 -8.02
N GLU A 207 -9.31 1.26 -8.03
CA GLU A 207 -10.61 1.71 -8.52
C GLU A 207 -11.17 2.89 -7.71
N TYR A 208 -11.22 2.78 -6.39
CA TYR A 208 -11.76 3.85 -5.54
C TYR A 208 -10.90 5.12 -5.59
N VAL A 209 -9.58 4.99 -5.59
CA VAL A 209 -8.69 6.15 -5.76
C VAL A 209 -8.90 6.78 -7.13
N SER A 210 -9.05 5.98 -8.20
CA SER A 210 -9.35 6.49 -9.55
C SER A 210 -10.65 7.28 -9.57
N ARG A 211 -11.73 6.77 -8.96
CA ARG A 211 -13.03 7.48 -8.86
C ARG A 211 -12.88 8.82 -8.14
N LEU A 212 -12.20 8.85 -6.99
CA LEU A 212 -11.97 10.10 -6.25
C LEU A 212 -11.13 11.12 -7.04
N THR A 213 -10.16 10.65 -7.84
CA THR A 213 -9.36 11.56 -8.68
C THR A 213 -10.09 12.08 -9.92
N ALA A 214 -11.15 11.39 -10.36
CA ALA A 214 -11.97 11.83 -11.49
C ALA A 214 -12.81 13.06 -11.14
N ASP A 215 -13.30 13.15 -9.90
CA ASP A 215 -13.91 14.36 -9.33
C ASP A 215 -13.25 14.74 -7.99
N PRO A 216 -12.13 15.48 -8.01
CA PRO A 216 -11.39 15.82 -6.79
C PRO A 216 -12.11 16.81 -5.87
N TYR A 217 -13.22 17.42 -6.32
CA TYR A 217 -14.02 18.31 -5.50
C TYR A 217 -15.03 17.55 -4.64
N LEU A 218 -15.38 16.31 -5.02
CA LEU A 218 -16.33 15.41 -4.35
C LEU A 218 -17.78 15.94 -4.26
N ASP A 219 -18.01 17.19 -4.64
CA ASP A 219 -19.29 17.90 -4.63
C ASP A 219 -19.67 18.50 -5.98
N GLY A 220 -18.95 18.18 -7.07
CA GLY A 220 -19.27 18.70 -8.40
C GLY A 220 -20.70 18.35 -8.81
N TRP A 221 -21.10 17.10 -8.55
CA TRP A 221 -22.44 16.57 -8.79
C TRP A 221 -23.55 17.26 -7.97
N LEU A 222 -23.23 17.82 -6.79
CA LEU A 222 -24.22 18.50 -5.96
C LEU A 222 -24.77 19.76 -6.63
N ARG A 223 -23.92 20.46 -7.40
CA ARG A 223 -24.34 21.64 -8.15
C ARG A 223 -25.28 21.27 -9.29
N ASP A 224 -24.96 20.22 -10.02
CA ASP A 224 -25.78 19.75 -11.14
C ASP A 224 -27.11 19.19 -10.65
N LEU A 225 -27.11 18.53 -9.49
CA LEU A 225 -28.33 18.09 -8.81
C LEU A 225 -29.25 19.26 -8.43
N ASP A 226 -28.72 20.35 -7.85
CA ASP A 226 -29.52 21.54 -7.53
C ASP A 226 -30.14 22.17 -8.78
N ILE A 227 -29.39 22.20 -9.90
CA ILE A 227 -29.91 22.67 -11.19
C ILE A 227 -31.03 21.76 -11.69
N ALA A 228 -30.86 20.43 -11.60
CA ALA A 228 -31.86 19.46 -12.01
C ALA A 228 -33.14 19.57 -11.17
N LEU A 229 -33.01 19.70 -9.85
CA LEU A 229 -34.14 19.89 -8.93
C LEU A 229 -34.94 21.15 -9.27
N ARG A 230 -34.28 22.28 -9.53
CA ARG A 230 -34.95 23.53 -9.93
C ARG A 230 -35.69 23.40 -11.26
N ARG A 231 -35.13 22.68 -12.24
CA ARG A 231 -35.79 22.41 -13.52
C ARG A 231 -37.00 21.50 -13.35
N PHE A 232 -36.86 20.45 -12.55
CA PHE A 232 -37.92 19.50 -12.27
C PHE A 232 -39.10 20.17 -11.55
N THR A 233 -38.83 20.95 -10.50
CA THR A 233 -39.86 21.67 -9.73
C THR A 233 -40.49 22.82 -10.52
N GLY A 234 -39.73 23.48 -11.40
CA GLY A 234 -40.24 24.52 -12.30
C GLY A 234 -41.03 24.01 -13.49
N GLY A 235 -41.08 22.69 -13.72
CA GLY A 235 -41.77 22.07 -14.86
C GLY A 235 -41.11 22.34 -16.23
N SER A 236 -39.91 22.92 -16.26
CA SER A 236 -39.16 23.15 -17.49
C SER A 236 -38.32 21.93 -17.82
N ASP A 237 -38.55 21.30 -18.96
CA ASP A 237 -37.78 20.13 -19.43
C ASP A 237 -37.75 18.98 -18.40
N ILE A 238 -38.92 18.43 -18.08
CA ILE A 238 -39.09 17.33 -17.12
C ILE A 238 -38.22 16.11 -17.50
N SER A 239 -38.10 15.82 -18.80
CA SER A 239 -37.30 14.68 -19.28
C SER A 239 -35.82 14.84 -18.96
N GLY A 240 -35.24 16.00 -19.30
CA GLY A 240 -33.84 16.29 -19.00
C GLY A 240 -33.58 16.39 -17.48
N ALA A 241 -34.52 16.99 -16.75
CA ALA A 241 -34.41 17.11 -15.30
C ALA A 241 -34.47 15.74 -14.59
N LEU A 242 -35.34 14.82 -15.03
CA LEU A 242 -35.41 13.46 -14.48
C LEU A 242 -34.15 12.65 -14.75
N LEU A 243 -33.58 12.77 -15.95
CA LEU A 243 -32.36 12.06 -16.31
C LEU A 243 -31.17 12.53 -15.46
N GLU A 244 -31.07 13.83 -15.21
CA GLU A 244 -30.07 14.38 -14.29
C GLU A 244 -30.37 14.03 -12.81
N LEU A 245 -31.63 14.06 -12.39
CA LEU A 245 -32.04 13.63 -11.05
C LEU A 245 -31.75 12.16 -10.76
N TRP A 246 -31.64 11.34 -11.80
CA TRP A 246 -31.18 9.96 -11.67
C TRP A 246 -29.64 9.89 -11.63
N ARG A 247 -28.96 10.52 -12.58
CA ARG A 247 -27.50 10.42 -12.74
C ARG A 247 -26.71 11.03 -11.59
N GLN A 248 -27.18 12.14 -11.02
CA GLN A 248 -26.41 12.86 -9.99
C GLN A 248 -26.39 12.12 -8.64
N PRO A 249 -27.51 11.57 -8.13
CA PRO A 249 -27.48 10.70 -6.94
C PRO A 249 -26.67 9.42 -7.11
N GLU A 250 -26.67 8.82 -8.30
CA GLU A 250 -25.80 7.68 -8.63
C GLU A 250 -24.33 8.05 -8.37
N MET A 251 -23.84 9.15 -8.96
CA MET A 251 -22.48 9.65 -8.73
C MET A 251 -22.20 9.96 -7.26
N GLY A 252 -23.16 10.57 -6.55
CA GLY A 252 -23.03 10.82 -5.11
C GLY A 252 -22.90 9.53 -4.28
N SER A 253 -23.67 8.50 -4.62
CA SER A 253 -23.62 7.19 -3.98
C SER A 253 -22.30 6.45 -4.27
N GLU A 254 -21.78 6.53 -5.50
CA GLU A 254 -20.50 5.94 -5.89
C GLU A 254 -19.33 6.59 -5.14
N VAL A 255 -19.37 7.92 -4.95
CA VAL A 255 -18.37 8.65 -4.17
C VAL A 255 -18.42 8.21 -2.70
N ALA A 256 -19.62 8.11 -2.13
CA ALA A 256 -19.79 7.65 -0.75
C ALA A 256 -19.27 6.22 -0.56
N GLU A 257 -19.65 5.30 -1.46
CA GLU A 257 -19.18 3.91 -1.46
C GLU A 257 -17.64 3.84 -1.54
N ALA A 258 -17.04 4.61 -2.45
CA ALA A 258 -15.59 4.63 -2.63
C ALA A 258 -14.87 5.04 -1.35
N LEU A 259 -15.39 6.04 -0.63
CA LEU A 259 -14.79 6.52 0.62
C LEU A 259 -14.95 5.54 1.78
N ILE A 260 -16.14 4.93 1.92
CA ILE A 260 -16.41 3.89 2.92
C ILE A 260 -15.48 2.68 2.68
N GLY A 261 -15.45 2.21 1.43
CA GLY A 261 -14.63 1.09 0.98
C GLY A 261 -13.14 1.36 1.19
N LEU A 262 -12.66 2.55 0.81
CA LEU A 262 -11.26 2.96 1.00
C LEU A 262 -10.89 3.02 2.50
N GLY A 263 -11.82 3.43 3.36
CA GLY A 263 -11.64 3.41 4.80
C GLY A 263 -11.41 1.99 5.34
N ALA A 264 -12.19 1.00 4.86
CA ALA A 264 -12.02 -0.39 5.25
C ALA A 264 -10.73 -1.00 4.68
N LEU A 265 -10.51 -0.84 3.37
CA LEU A 265 -9.37 -1.42 2.65
C LEU A 265 -8.03 -0.83 3.09
N SER A 266 -7.97 0.44 3.45
CA SER A 266 -6.73 1.05 3.98
C SER A 266 -6.34 0.46 5.35
N ARG A 267 -7.31 0.17 6.22
CA ARG A 267 -7.07 -0.53 7.49
C ARG A 267 -6.63 -1.97 7.28
N GLU A 268 -7.25 -2.67 6.34
CA GLU A 268 -6.82 -4.01 5.94
C GLU A 268 -5.39 -3.98 5.41
N ALA A 269 -5.06 -3.01 4.55
CA ALA A 269 -3.71 -2.86 4.02
C ALA A 269 -2.67 -2.60 5.12
N CYS A 270 -2.99 -1.76 6.10
CA CYS A 270 -2.18 -1.60 7.30
C CYS A 270 -1.98 -2.92 8.03
N ALA A 271 -3.04 -3.72 8.23
CA ALA A 271 -2.97 -4.99 8.95
C ALA A 271 -2.11 -6.04 8.22
N VAL A 272 -2.24 -6.14 6.90
CA VAL A 272 -1.45 -7.08 6.07
C VAL A 272 0.03 -6.70 6.05
N LEU A 273 0.33 -5.40 5.98
CA LEU A 273 1.71 -4.91 5.93
C LEU A 273 2.36 -4.81 7.32
N ALA A 274 1.55 -4.78 8.38
CA ALA A 274 2.03 -4.82 9.76
C ALA A 274 2.79 -6.12 10.05
N PRO A 275 3.77 -6.07 10.97
CA PRO A 275 4.51 -7.26 11.31
C PRO A 275 3.64 -8.31 11.99
N ALA A 276 3.60 -9.54 11.43
CA ALA A 276 2.90 -10.70 11.99
C ALA A 276 3.32 -11.10 13.43
N GLY A 277 4.25 -10.37 14.06
CA GLY A 277 4.81 -10.66 15.38
C GLY A 277 4.49 -9.65 16.48
N THR A 278 3.65 -8.64 16.26
CA THR A 278 3.23 -7.72 17.35
C THR A 278 1.90 -8.12 18.01
N GLY A 279 1.28 -9.21 17.59
CA GLY A 279 0.09 -9.78 18.24
C GLY A 279 0.42 -10.70 19.42
N THR A 280 0.02 -10.30 20.62
CA THR A 280 -0.15 -11.11 21.85
C THR A 280 1.09 -11.73 22.52
N ALA A 281 1.92 -10.87 23.10
CA ALA A 281 2.64 -11.18 24.36
C ALA A 281 2.08 -10.34 25.52
N ILE A 282 0.75 -10.27 25.64
CA ILE A 282 0.03 -9.71 26.81
C ILE A 282 -0.89 -10.83 27.30
N ASN A 283 -0.76 -11.18 28.58
CA ASN A 283 -1.40 -12.26 29.36
C ASN A 283 -0.78 -13.66 29.30
N ARG A 284 0.28 -13.86 30.10
CA ARG A 284 0.33 -14.92 31.12
C ARG A 284 0.90 -14.37 32.41
#